data_AF-A0AAE0D5E5-F1
#
_entry.id   AF-A0AAE0D5E5-F1
#
_cell.length_a   1.000
_cell.length_b   1.000
_cell.length_c   1.000
_cell.angle_alpha   90.00
_cell.angle_beta   90.00
_cell.angle_gamma   90.00
#
_symmetry.space_group_name_H-M   'P 1'
#
loop_
_entity.id
_entity.type
_entity.pdbx_description
1 polymer ?
#
loop_
_entity_poly.entity_id
_entity_poly.type
_entity_poly.pdbx_seq_one_letter_code
_entity_poly.pdbx_strand_id
1 'polypeptide(L)'
;MAPRLAKVQRVELENIIVSKLEGSETVKDNEIAHNITSCSSRTVRAARSNILRHGTIDPPPYTIDGVIYCEVYEENTDTEVFEGFLERLLPYCSRYPAPRSVIFMDNASFHFVSQTLKDLIAQAGVIIEFQVPYSPDTNPIEYLFRSVKNRIRKMSLEDEDLIQGDFKSYLLMQIRDVGRDRRIARGHFKKAQIDVNRA
;
A
#
# COMPACT_ATOMS: atom_id res chain seq x y z
N MET A 1 -6.10 -8.01 16.78
CA MET A 1 -6.52 -6.89 15.91
C MET A 1 -5.86 -5.62 16.42
N ALA A 2 -5.39 -4.75 15.54
CA ALA A 2 -4.97 -3.41 15.95
C ALA A 2 -6.20 -2.66 16.50
N PRO A 3 -6.09 -1.91 17.60
CA PRO A 3 -7.20 -1.17 18.17
C PRO A 3 -7.69 -0.12 17.19
N ARG A 4 -9.01 0.10 17.17
CA ARG A 4 -9.65 1.11 16.33
C ARG A 4 -9.45 2.48 16.97
N LEU A 5 -8.26 3.07 16.78
CA LEU A 5 -7.93 4.41 17.28
C LEU A 5 -8.56 5.49 16.40
N ALA A 6 -9.08 6.55 17.05
CA ALA A 6 -9.53 7.76 16.35
C ALA A 6 -8.35 8.47 15.68
N LYS A 7 -8.61 9.27 14.62
CA LYS A 7 -7.56 9.95 13.84
C LYS A 7 -6.63 10.79 14.73
N VAL A 8 -7.19 11.53 15.68
CA VAL A 8 -6.42 12.33 16.66
C VAL A 8 -5.46 11.48 17.49
N GLN A 9 -5.93 10.34 17.98
CA GLN A 9 -5.13 9.42 18.80
C GLN A 9 -4.04 8.70 17.99
N ARG A 10 -4.21 8.55 16.68
CA ARG A 10 -3.17 7.99 15.79
C ARG A 10 -2.04 8.98 15.56
N VAL A 11 -2.38 10.23 15.25
CA VAL A 11 -1.40 11.31 15.05
C VAL A 11 -0.59 11.53 16.34
N GLU A 12 -1.26 11.55 17.50
CA GLU A 12 -0.58 11.69 18.79
C GLU A 12 0.33 10.48 19.11
N LEU A 13 -0.13 9.26 18.80
CA LEU A 13 0.69 8.05 18.93
C LEU A 13 1.91 8.08 17.99
N GLU A 14 1.74 8.51 16.75
CA GLU A 14 2.81 8.61 15.76
C GLU A 14 3.86 9.64 16.20
N ASN A 15 3.44 10.85 16.59
CA ASN A 15 4.34 11.91 17.05
C ASN A 15 5.20 11.46 18.25
N ILE A 16 4.60 10.80 19.23
CA ILE A 16 5.33 10.35 20.44
C ILE A 16 6.25 9.17 20.13
N ILE A 17 5.87 8.29 19.20
CA ILE A 17 6.76 7.23 18.73
C ILE A 17 7.95 7.84 17.99
N VAL A 18 7.74 8.84 17.12
CA VAL A 18 8.80 9.54 16.38
C VAL A 18 9.74 10.29 17.35
N SER A 19 9.22 11.12 18.25
CA SER A 19 10.01 11.84 19.27
C SER A 19 10.85 10.89 20.14
N LYS A 20 10.28 9.74 20.52
CA LYS A 20 11.01 8.70 21.26
C LYS A 20 12.14 8.07 20.44
N LEU A 21 11.95 7.89 19.14
CA LEU A 21 12.97 7.36 18.23
C LEU A 21 14.09 8.38 17.98
N GLU A 22 13.76 9.67 17.93
CA GLU A 22 14.71 10.78 17.82
C GLU A 22 15.47 11.06 19.13
N GLY A 23 15.07 10.42 20.24
CA GLY A 23 15.70 10.57 21.55
C GLY A 23 15.31 11.86 22.28
N SER A 24 14.32 12.61 21.79
CA SER A 24 13.82 13.84 22.39
C SER A 24 12.85 13.59 23.55
N GLU A 25 12.26 12.38 23.63
CA GLU A 25 11.34 11.97 24.70
C GLU A 25 11.72 10.62 25.32
N THR A 26 11.69 10.55 26.66
CA THR A 26 11.95 9.32 27.44
C THR A 26 10.67 8.70 28.00
N VAL A 27 9.63 8.55 27.18
CA VAL A 27 8.34 7.95 27.60
C VAL A 27 8.39 6.43 27.40
N LYS A 28 7.97 5.62 28.39
CA LYS A 28 7.97 4.15 28.28
C LYS A 28 6.74 3.65 27.50
N ASP A 29 6.86 2.49 26.84
CA ASP A 29 5.79 1.94 25.98
C ASP A 29 4.49 1.65 26.76
N ASN A 30 4.58 1.36 28.07
CA ASN A 30 3.41 1.18 28.94
C ASN A 30 2.70 2.51 29.25
N GLU A 31 3.44 3.61 29.37
CA GLU A 31 2.89 4.95 29.59
C GLU A 31 2.16 5.44 28.34
N ILE A 32 2.73 5.19 27.15
CA ILE A 32 2.08 5.49 25.86
C ILE A 32 0.77 4.70 25.71
N ALA A 33 0.80 3.42 26.09
CA ALA A 33 -0.35 2.53 25.96
C ALA A 33 -1.49 2.91 26.90
N HIS A 34 -1.17 3.36 28.13
CA HIS A 34 -2.16 3.70 29.15
C HIS A 34 -2.74 5.11 28.99
N ASN A 35 -1.92 6.11 28.68
CA ASN A 35 -2.32 7.52 28.78
C ASN A 35 -2.94 8.10 27.49
N ILE A 36 -2.61 7.55 26.32
CA ILE A 36 -2.96 8.17 25.02
C ILE A 36 -3.95 7.32 24.22
N THR A 37 -3.71 6.01 24.19
CA THR A 37 -4.37 5.12 23.22
C THR A 37 -5.30 4.09 23.86
N SER A 38 -5.33 4.03 25.20
CA SER A 38 -6.08 3.02 25.98
C SER A 38 -5.87 1.61 25.43
N CYS A 39 -4.64 1.29 25.01
CA CYS A 39 -4.32 0.06 24.31
C CYS A 39 -3.24 -0.75 25.04
N SER A 40 -2.90 -1.92 24.49
CA SER A 40 -1.83 -2.75 25.06
C SER A 40 -0.45 -2.25 24.64
N SER A 41 0.56 -2.43 25.49
CA SER A 41 1.97 -2.16 25.15
C SER A 41 2.46 -2.96 23.92
N ARG A 42 1.83 -4.10 23.63
CA ARG A 42 2.08 -4.89 22.40
C ARG A 42 1.65 -4.12 21.14
N THR A 43 0.56 -3.36 21.21
CA THR A 43 0.10 -2.52 20.09
C THR A 43 1.07 -1.38 19.83
N VAL A 44 1.50 -0.66 20.87
CA VAL A 44 2.49 0.43 20.75
C VAL A 44 3.79 -0.10 20.14
N ARG A 45 4.24 -1.29 20.57
CA ARG A 45 5.42 -1.95 20.02
C ARG A 45 5.24 -2.37 18.55
N ALA A 46 4.05 -2.83 18.16
CA ALA A 46 3.74 -3.16 16.78
C ALA A 46 3.70 -1.90 15.89
N ALA A 47 3.10 -0.81 16.37
CA ALA A 47 3.10 0.48 15.67
C ALA A 47 4.53 1.00 15.45
N ARG A 48 5.36 1.03 16.52
CA ARG A 48 6.78 1.39 16.43
C ARG A 48 7.55 0.48 15.47
N SER A 49 7.31 -0.83 15.55
CA SER A 49 7.93 -1.80 14.65
C SER A 49 7.48 -1.64 13.20
N ASN A 50 6.26 -1.21 12.93
CA ASN A 50 5.75 -1.00 11.58
C ASN A 50 6.36 0.27 10.97
N ILE A 51 6.39 1.36 11.73
CA ILE A 51 7.02 2.64 11.34
C ILE A 51 8.51 2.44 11.02
N LEU A 52 9.23 1.67 11.84
CA LEU A 52 10.66 1.41 11.64
C LEU A 52 10.99 0.40 10.52
N ARG A 53 10.04 -0.45 10.09
CA ARG A 53 10.35 -1.58 9.19
C ARG A 53 9.64 -1.57 7.85
N HIS A 54 8.54 -0.85 7.72
CA HIS A 54 7.57 -1.09 6.65
C HIS A 54 6.94 0.20 6.13
N GLY A 55 7.75 1.17 5.70
CA GLY A 55 7.22 2.28 4.88
C GLY A 55 6.12 1.81 3.92
N THR A 56 5.03 2.56 3.80
CA THR A 56 3.87 2.05 3.08
C THR A 56 4.12 2.03 1.58
N ILE A 57 3.62 0.98 0.94
CA ILE A 57 3.57 0.89 -0.51
C ILE A 57 2.13 1.18 -0.89
N ASP A 58 1.91 2.19 -1.70
CA ASP A 58 0.62 2.31 -2.37
C ASP A 58 0.44 1.10 -3.27
N PRO A 59 -0.72 0.40 -3.23
CA PRO A 59 -0.99 -0.75 -4.09
C PRO A 59 -0.55 -0.45 -5.53
N PRO A 60 0.52 -1.10 -6.05
CA PRO A 60 1.03 -0.72 -7.35
C PRO A 60 -0.05 -1.04 -8.40
N PRO A 61 -0.28 -0.17 -9.40
CA PRO A 61 -1.32 -0.40 -10.38
C PRO A 61 -0.99 -1.68 -11.13
N TYR A 62 -1.86 -2.67 -10.95
CA TYR A 62 -1.60 -4.05 -11.32
C TYR A 62 -2.62 -4.50 -12.36
N THR A 63 -2.10 -5.07 -13.44
CA THR A 63 -2.88 -5.49 -14.61
C THR A 63 -2.60 -6.94 -14.93
N ILE A 64 -3.36 -7.51 -15.87
CA ILE A 64 -3.10 -8.86 -16.41
C ILE A 64 -1.72 -8.97 -17.09
N ASP A 65 -1.12 -7.85 -17.47
CA ASP A 65 0.22 -7.79 -18.08
C ASP A 65 1.33 -7.50 -17.07
N GLY A 66 0.97 -7.25 -15.80
CA GLY A 66 1.90 -6.96 -14.73
C GLY A 66 1.67 -5.61 -14.06
N VAL A 67 2.63 -5.23 -13.23
CA VAL A 67 2.69 -3.91 -12.58
C VAL A 67 3.11 -2.86 -13.60
N ILE A 68 2.32 -1.79 -13.74
CA ILE A 68 2.59 -0.71 -14.72
C ILE A 68 3.27 0.50 -14.08
N TYR A 69 3.10 0.68 -12.77
CA TYR A 69 3.66 1.79 -12.00
C TYR A 69 3.85 1.35 -10.54
N CYS A 70 4.81 1.92 -9.81
CA CYS A 70 4.99 1.62 -8.40
C CYS A 70 5.82 2.71 -7.74
N GLU A 71 5.32 3.21 -6.62
CA GLU A 71 6.03 4.09 -5.70
C GLU A 71 6.05 3.43 -4.32
N VAL A 72 7.14 3.66 -3.58
CA VAL A 72 7.30 3.20 -2.20
C VAL A 72 7.57 4.44 -1.36
N TYR A 73 6.81 4.59 -0.28
CA TYR A 73 6.92 5.69 0.66
C TYR A 73 7.46 5.17 1.99
N GLU A 74 8.13 6.04 2.74
CA GLU A 74 8.61 5.71 4.08
C GLU A 74 7.57 6.02 5.16
N GLU A 75 6.63 6.91 4.84
CA GLU A 75 5.55 7.35 5.72
C GLU A 75 4.27 6.55 5.46
N ASN A 76 3.19 6.86 6.21
CA ASN A 76 1.88 6.29 5.97
C ASN A 76 1.21 6.95 4.75
N THR A 77 0.46 6.17 3.99
CA THR A 77 -0.41 6.71 2.94
C THR A 77 -1.61 7.43 3.53
N ASP A 78 -1.74 8.71 3.25
CA ASP A 78 -2.96 9.48 3.46
C ASP A 78 -3.60 9.92 2.13
N THR A 79 -4.65 10.73 2.19
CA THR A 79 -5.36 11.20 0.99
C THR A 79 -4.46 12.04 0.09
N GLU A 80 -3.57 12.88 0.63
CA GLU A 80 -2.72 13.76 -0.18
C GLU A 80 -1.66 12.95 -0.94
N VAL A 81 -0.99 12.03 -0.25
CA VAL A 81 -0.03 11.11 -0.87
C VAL A 81 -0.71 10.29 -1.98
N PHE A 82 -1.90 9.79 -1.70
CA PHE A 82 -2.67 8.97 -2.64
C PHE A 82 -3.17 9.76 -3.86
N GLU A 83 -3.63 10.99 -3.67
CA GLU A 83 -4.04 11.86 -4.78
C GLU A 83 -2.86 12.15 -5.73
N GLY A 84 -1.70 12.50 -5.17
CA GLY A 84 -0.49 12.70 -5.97
C GLY A 84 -0.06 11.42 -6.71
N PHE A 85 -0.20 10.26 -6.08
CA PHE A 85 0.06 8.98 -6.74
C PHE A 85 -0.86 8.76 -7.96
N LEU A 86 -2.15 9.06 -7.82
CA LEU A 86 -3.11 8.93 -8.94
C LEU A 86 -2.80 9.91 -10.08
N GLU A 87 -2.40 11.15 -9.78
CA GLU A 87 -1.97 12.10 -10.81
C GLU A 87 -0.77 11.58 -11.61
N ARG A 88 0.20 10.95 -10.92
CA ARG A 88 1.38 10.34 -11.57
C ARG A 88 1.08 9.02 -12.27
N LEU A 89 0.01 8.32 -11.87
CA LEU A 89 -0.48 7.11 -12.52
C LEU A 89 -1.23 7.42 -13.83
N LEU A 90 -2.01 8.51 -13.88
CA LEU A 90 -2.87 8.84 -15.02
C LEU A 90 -2.20 8.77 -16.41
N PRO A 91 -0.93 9.18 -16.60
CA PRO A 91 -0.23 9.03 -17.87
C PRO A 91 -0.09 7.58 -18.38
N TYR A 92 -0.20 6.59 -17.49
CA TYR A 92 -0.14 5.16 -17.84
C TYR A 92 -1.52 4.56 -18.14
N CYS A 93 -2.60 5.32 -17.94
CA CYS A 93 -3.96 4.93 -18.22
C CYS A 93 -4.39 5.33 -19.64
N SER A 94 -5.46 4.71 -20.12
CA SER A 94 -6.08 5.05 -21.42
C SER A 94 -7.53 5.47 -21.24
N ARG A 95 -8.12 6.08 -22.28
CA ARG A 95 -9.56 6.38 -22.29
C ARG A 95 -10.38 5.10 -22.40
N TYR A 96 -11.50 5.01 -21.68
CA TYR A 96 -12.44 3.88 -21.78
C TYR A 96 -13.09 3.83 -23.18
N PRO A 97 -13.27 2.63 -23.80
CA PRO A 97 -13.03 1.28 -23.28
C PRO A 97 -11.66 0.65 -23.61
N ALA A 98 -10.62 1.44 -23.90
CA ALA A 98 -9.29 0.91 -24.23
C ALA A 98 -8.61 0.21 -23.02
N PRO A 99 -7.58 -0.63 -23.24
CA PRO A 99 -6.88 -1.32 -22.14
C PRO A 99 -6.21 -0.35 -21.15
N ARG A 100 -6.39 -0.58 -19.84
CA ARG A 100 -5.95 0.30 -18.73
C ARG A 100 -6.79 1.58 -18.57
N SER A 101 -8.08 1.49 -18.86
CA SER A 101 -9.04 2.60 -18.71
C SER A 101 -9.90 2.56 -17.46
N VAL A 102 -9.73 1.56 -16.60
CA VAL A 102 -10.47 1.43 -15.35
C VAL A 102 -9.48 1.28 -14.20
N ILE A 103 -9.58 2.15 -13.21
CA ILE A 103 -8.86 2.06 -11.93
C ILE A 103 -9.81 1.40 -10.94
N PHE A 104 -9.47 0.20 -10.49
CA PHE A 104 -10.25 -0.59 -9.55
C PHE A 104 -9.58 -0.57 -8.17
N MET A 105 -10.31 -0.12 -7.15
CA MET A 105 -9.77 0.11 -5.80
C MET A 105 -10.61 -0.55 -4.71
N ASP A 106 -10.01 -0.81 -3.54
CA ASP A 106 -10.80 -1.16 -2.36
C ASP A 106 -11.46 0.10 -1.73
N ASN A 107 -12.22 -0.09 -0.65
CA ASN A 107 -12.95 0.99 0.02
C ASN A 107 -12.15 1.67 1.15
N ALA A 108 -10.82 1.71 1.07
CA ALA A 108 -10.03 2.47 2.04
C ALA A 108 -10.50 3.92 2.10
N SER A 109 -10.61 4.48 3.32
CA SER A 109 -11.20 5.80 3.52
C SER A 109 -10.42 6.94 2.84
N PHE A 110 -9.13 6.74 2.55
CA PHE A 110 -8.31 7.72 1.85
C PHE A 110 -8.44 7.64 0.32
N HIS A 111 -9.12 6.62 -0.23
CA HIS A 111 -9.47 6.56 -1.66
C HIS A 111 -10.64 7.48 -2.03
N PHE A 112 -11.31 8.09 -1.06
CA PHE A 112 -12.31 9.13 -1.30
C PHE A 112 -11.62 10.45 -1.62
N VAL A 113 -11.15 10.57 -2.87
CA VAL A 113 -10.38 11.71 -3.37
C VAL A 113 -11.23 12.97 -3.60
N SER A 114 -10.52 14.09 -3.68
CA SER A 114 -11.04 15.43 -3.95
C SER A 114 -11.84 15.49 -5.26
N GLN A 115 -12.77 16.44 -5.33
CA GLN A 115 -13.57 16.64 -6.54
C GLN A 115 -12.69 17.02 -7.74
N THR A 116 -11.67 17.85 -7.51
CA THR A 116 -10.69 18.24 -8.53
C THR A 116 -10.03 17.04 -9.19
N LEU A 117 -9.58 16.06 -8.40
CA LEU A 117 -8.95 14.87 -8.96
C LEU A 117 -9.96 13.97 -9.69
N LYS A 118 -11.20 13.85 -9.20
CA LYS A 118 -12.26 13.13 -9.92
C LYS A 118 -12.50 13.74 -11.30
N ASP A 119 -12.53 15.07 -11.38
CA ASP A 119 -12.73 15.78 -12.64
C ASP A 119 -11.54 15.55 -13.60
N LEU A 120 -10.30 15.54 -13.09
CA LEU A 120 -9.11 15.24 -13.87
C LEU A 120 -9.15 13.81 -14.44
N ILE A 121 -9.51 12.82 -13.62
CA ILE A 121 -9.63 11.41 -14.02
C ILE A 121 -10.74 11.25 -15.08
N ALA A 122 -11.88 11.92 -14.89
CA ALA A 122 -12.98 11.92 -15.85
C ALA A 122 -12.58 12.58 -17.19
N GLN A 123 -11.85 13.70 -17.16
CA GLN A 123 -11.32 14.36 -18.36
C GLN A 123 -10.33 13.45 -19.12
N ALA A 124 -9.51 12.70 -18.39
CA ALA A 124 -8.63 11.68 -18.94
C ALA A 124 -9.40 10.47 -19.52
N GLY A 125 -10.73 10.40 -19.34
CA GLY A 125 -11.59 9.33 -19.84
C GLY A 125 -11.39 8.01 -19.10
N VAL A 126 -10.86 8.06 -17.88
CA VAL A 126 -10.60 6.90 -17.02
C VAL A 126 -11.78 6.72 -16.07
N ILE A 127 -12.21 5.47 -15.86
CA ILE A 127 -13.29 5.13 -14.94
C ILE A 127 -12.68 4.71 -13.59
N ILE A 128 -13.30 5.16 -12.49
CA ILE A 128 -13.00 4.65 -11.16
C ILE A 128 -14.10 3.68 -10.75
N GLU A 129 -13.71 2.47 -10.34
CA GLU A 129 -14.60 1.47 -9.78
C GLU A 129 -14.10 1.02 -8.40
N PHE A 130 -15.04 0.72 -7.51
CA PHE A 130 -14.74 0.27 -6.16
C PHE A 130 -15.18 -1.18 -5.95
N GLN A 131 -14.37 -1.91 -5.20
CA GLN A 131 -14.66 -3.28 -4.81
C GLN A 131 -15.86 -3.35 -3.88
N VAL A 132 -16.57 -4.48 -3.88
CA VAL A 132 -17.57 -4.77 -2.84
C VAL A 132 -16.86 -4.87 -1.47
N PRO A 133 -17.40 -4.27 -0.40
CA PRO A 133 -16.80 -4.33 0.93
C PRO A 133 -16.49 -5.76 1.39
N TYR A 134 -15.39 -5.92 2.14
CA TYR A 134 -14.98 -7.19 2.77
C TYR A 134 -14.76 -8.37 1.82
N SER A 135 -14.41 -8.11 0.56
CA SER A 135 -14.19 -9.17 -0.45
C SER A 135 -12.72 -9.31 -0.90
N PRO A 136 -11.70 -9.27 -0.01
CA PRO A 136 -10.29 -9.17 -0.41
C PRO A 136 -9.84 -10.26 -1.37
N ASP A 137 -10.46 -11.44 -1.34
CA ASP A 137 -10.17 -12.56 -2.24
C ASP A 137 -10.43 -12.24 -3.73
N THR A 138 -11.22 -11.20 -4.02
CA THR A 138 -11.49 -10.71 -5.39
C THR A 138 -10.55 -9.59 -5.84
N ASN A 139 -9.57 -9.19 -5.02
CA ASN A 139 -8.58 -8.18 -5.40
C ASN A 139 -7.26 -8.84 -5.85
N PRO A 140 -6.87 -8.75 -7.13
CA PRO A 140 -5.63 -9.33 -7.64
C PRO A 140 -4.36 -8.84 -6.93
N ILE A 141 -4.38 -7.63 -6.35
CA ILE A 141 -3.20 -7.07 -5.68
C ILE A 141 -2.81 -7.85 -4.42
N GLU A 142 -3.76 -8.45 -3.73
CA GLU A 142 -3.49 -9.27 -2.54
C GLU A 142 -2.63 -10.49 -2.91
N TYR A 143 -2.85 -11.05 -4.09
CA TYR A 143 -2.05 -12.14 -4.63
C TYR A 143 -0.64 -11.67 -5.03
N LEU A 144 -0.51 -10.47 -5.60
CA LEU A 144 0.80 -9.85 -5.86
C LEU A 144 1.59 -9.68 -4.57
N PHE A 145 1.00 -9.05 -3.55
CA PHE A 145 1.66 -8.82 -2.27
C PHE A 145 2.03 -10.13 -1.58
N ARG A 146 1.18 -11.16 -1.67
CA ARG A 146 1.54 -12.50 -1.16
C ARG A 146 2.77 -13.06 -1.88
N SER A 147 2.85 -12.93 -3.19
CA SER A 147 3.99 -13.42 -3.99
C SER A 147 5.28 -12.64 -3.69
N VAL A 148 5.20 -11.31 -3.56
CA VAL A 148 6.34 -10.45 -3.17
C VAL A 148 6.83 -10.81 -1.76
N LYS A 149 5.94 -10.89 -0.77
CA LYS A 149 6.30 -11.28 0.60
C LYS A 149 6.94 -12.66 0.66
N ASN A 150 6.46 -13.61 -0.14
CA ASN A 150 7.04 -14.95 -0.20
C ASN A 150 8.43 -14.95 -0.84
N ARG A 151 8.68 -14.10 -1.85
CA ARG A 151 10.01 -13.94 -2.45
C ARG A 151 10.98 -13.34 -1.43
N ILE A 152 10.62 -12.23 -0.79
CA ILE A 152 11.44 -11.58 0.24
C ILE A 152 11.83 -12.56 1.35
N ARG A 153 10.87 -13.35 1.86
CA ARG A 153 11.14 -14.36 2.91
C ARG A 153 12.14 -15.43 2.49
N LYS A 154 12.16 -15.80 1.20
CA LYS A 154 13.11 -16.79 0.68
C LYS A 154 14.51 -16.20 0.54
N MET A 155 14.59 -14.93 0.16
CA MET A 155 15.86 -14.26 -0.13
C MET A 155 16.45 -13.53 1.08
N SER A 156 15.72 -13.39 2.20
CA SER A 156 16.07 -12.43 3.26
C SER A 156 17.45 -12.62 3.90
N LEU A 157 17.99 -13.84 3.91
CA LEU A 157 19.35 -14.12 4.39
C LEU A 157 20.41 -13.74 3.35
N GLU A 158 20.13 -13.95 2.07
CA GLU A 158 21.04 -13.62 0.97
C GLU A 158 21.06 -12.12 0.68
N ASP A 159 19.90 -11.46 0.87
CA ASP A 159 19.70 -10.04 0.58
C ASP A 159 19.91 -9.13 1.81
N GLU A 160 20.50 -9.63 2.90
CA GLU A 160 20.60 -8.88 4.17
C GLU A 160 21.26 -7.50 3.96
N ASP A 161 22.38 -7.44 3.24
CA ASP A 161 23.08 -6.19 2.94
C ASP A 161 22.24 -5.23 2.09
N LEU A 162 21.45 -5.75 1.14
CA LEU A 162 20.56 -4.94 0.31
C LEU A 162 19.39 -4.36 1.12
N ILE A 163 18.85 -5.16 2.03
CA ILE A 163 17.76 -4.77 2.94
C ILE A 163 18.24 -3.65 3.88
N GLN A 164 19.45 -3.77 4.44
CA GLN A 164 20.01 -2.77 5.35
C GLN A 164 20.49 -1.51 4.62
N GLY A 165 20.97 -1.63 3.39
CA GLY A 165 21.50 -0.51 2.62
C GLY A 165 20.42 0.44 2.11
N ASP A 166 19.42 -0.09 1.40
CA ASP A 166 18.30 0.69 0.87
C ASP A 166 17.06 -0.20 0.74
N PHE A 167 16.30 -0.26 1.84
CA PHE A 167 15.08 -1.07 1.89
C PHE A 167 14.04 -0.66 0.84
N LYS A 168 13.97 0.62 0.49
CA LYS A 168 13.02 1.14 -0.50
C LYS A 168 13.34 0.64 -1.90
N SER A 169 14.60 0.77 -2.32
CA SER A 169 15.06 0.24 -3.60
C SER A 169 14.97 -1.27 -3.65
N TYR A 170 15.29 -1.95 -2.55
CA TYR A 170 15.11 -3.38 -2.43
C TYR A 170 13.65 -3.78 -2.65
N LEU A 171 12.71 -3.13 -1.98
CA LEU A 171 11.28 -3.42 -2.09
C LEU A 171 10.75 -3.17 -3.51
N LEU A 172 11.15 -2.06 -4.14
CA LEU A 172 10.86 -1.77 -5.54
C LEU A 172 11.39 -2.86 -6.48
N MET A 173 12.61 -3.34 -6.26
CA MET A 173 13.19 -4.44 -7.03
C MET A 173 12.35 -5.72 -6.91
N GLN A 174 11.95 -6.09 -5.69
CA GLN A 174 11.13 -7.29 -5.45
C GLN A 174 9.74 -7.19 -6.09
N ILE A 175 9.12 -6.01 -6.04
CA ILE A 175 7.84 -5.75 -6.75
C ILE A 175 8.03 -5.87 -8.26
N ARG A 176 9.10 -5.31 -8.82
CA ARG A 176 9.38 -5.40 -10.27
C ARG A 176 9.63 -6.82 -10.71
N ASP A 177 10.39 -7.60 -9.94
CA ASP A 177 10.70 -9.00 -10.25
C ASP A 177 9.47 -9.88 -10.34
N VAL A 178 8.54 -9.75 -9.38
CA VAL A 178 7.27 -10.49 -9.38
C VAL A 178 6.29 -9.87 -10.37
N GLY A 179 6.23 -8.55 -10.42
CA GLY A 179 5.27 -7.75 -11.17
C GLY A 179 5.45 -7.79 -12.68
N ARG A 180 6.65 -8.14 -13.18
CA ARG A 180 6.92 -8.27 -14.63
C ARG A 180 6.52 -9.63 -15.22
N ASP A 181 6.29 -10.66 -14.41
CA ASP A 181 5.92 -11.98 -14.93
C ASP A 181 4.42 -12.03 -15.27
N ARG A 182 4.11 -11.89 -16.56
CA ARG A 182 2.76 -11.96 -17.10
C ARG A 182 2.02 -13.25 -16.74
N ARG A 183 2.71 -14.39 -16.63
CA ARG A 183 2.07 -15.67 -16.26
C ARG A 183 1.64 -15.63 -14.80
N ILE A 184 2.48 -15.09 -13.92
CA ILE A 184 2.14 -14.86 -12.51
C ILE A 184 0.94 -13.90 -12.42
N ALA A 185 0.98 -12.78 -13.16
CA ALA A 185 -0.09 -11.80 -13.16
C ALA A 185 -1.44 -12.37 -13.61
N ARG A 186 -1.49 -13.03 -14.76
CA ARG A 186 -2.73 -13.70 -15.22
C ARG A 186 -3.21 -14.76 -14.21
N GLY A 187 -2.29 -15.46 -13.55
CA GLY A 187 -2.60 -16.39 -12.47
C GLY A 187 -3.24 -15.72 -11.25
N HIS A 188 -2.79 -14.52 -10.88
CA HIS A 188 -3.38 -13.73 -9.79
C HIS A 188 -4.80 -13.26 -10.13
N PHE A 189 -5.01 -12.70 -11.34
CA PHE A 189 -6.33 -12.27 -11.80
C PHE A 189 -7.33 -13.44 -11.88
N LYS A 190 -6.89 -14.61 -12.36
CA LYS A 190 -7.72 -15.82 -12.35
C LYS A 190 -8.12 -16.25 -10.93
N LYS A 191 -7.20 -16.18 -9.97
CA LYS A 191 -7.51 -16.50 -8.55
C LYS A 191 -8.48 -15.49 -7.94
N ALA A 192 -8.39 -14.23 -8.36
CA ALA A 192 -9.34 -13.18 -8.03
C ALA A 192 -10.68 -13.27 -8.79
N GLN A 193 -10.92 -14.37 -9.52
CA GLN A 193 -12.15 -14.63 -10.28
C GLN A 193 -12.42 -13.64 -11.42
N ILE A 194 -11.38 -12.99 -11.94
CA ILE A 194 -11.46 -12.10 -13.10
C ILE A 194 -11.13 -12.89 -14.37
N ASP A 195 -12.01 -12.85 -15.37
CA ASP A 195 -11.77 -13.52 -16.65
C ASP A 195 -10.68 -12.80 -17.44
N VAL A 196 -9.58 -13.51 -17.67
CA VAL A 196 -8.40 -13.01 -18.40
C VAL A 196 -8.42 -13.38 -19.88
N ASN A 197 -9.41 -14.16 -20.35
CA ASN A 197 -9.46 -14.70 -21.71
C ASN A 197 -10.24 -13.81 -22.70
N ARG A 198 -10.87 -12.74 -22.21
CA ARG A 198 -11.61 -11.76 -23.02
C ARG A 198 -10.84 -10.46 -23.32
N ALA A 199 -9.57 -10.38 -22.92
CA ALA A 199 -8.71 -9.21 -23.09
C ALA A 199 -7.63 -9.46 -24.16
#